data_AF-A0A1V2QV93-F1
#
_entry.id   AF-A0A1V2QV93-F1
#
_cell.length_a   1.000
_cell.length_b   1.000
_cell.length_c   1.000
_cell.angle_alpha   90.00
_cell.angle_beta   90.00
_cell.angle_gamma   90.00
#
_symmetry.space_group_name_H-M   'P 1'
#
loop_
_entity.id
_entity.type
_entity.pdbx_description
1 polymer ?
#
loop_
_entity_poly.entity_id
_entity_poly.type
_entity_poly.pdbx_seq_one_letter_code
_entity_poly.pdbx_strand_id
1 'polypeptide(L)' 'MTARITVVATAGTVSPGRPAARHSGKCLDALNAATADGVKLVQWTCTGGTNQQWQRKNV' A
#
# COMPACT_ATOMS: atom_id res chain seq x y z
N MET A 1 34.53 9.82 -8.80
CA MET A 1 34.14 9.31 -7.47
C MET A 1 32.87 8.48 -7.66
N THR A 2 32.96 7.16 -7.60
CA THR A 2 31.83 6.27 -7.92
C THR A 2 31.34 5.62 -6.63
N ALA A 3 30.10 5.87 -6.25
CA ALA A 3 29.47 5.21 -5.11
C ALA A 3 28.74 3.94 -5.58
N ARG A 4 28.98 2.81 -4.91
CA ARG A 4 28.21 1.58 -5.09
C ARG A 4 27.23 1.46 -3.93
N ILE A 5 25.93 1.44 -4.23
CA ILE A 5 24.89 1.08 -3.27
C ILE A 5 24.89 -0.44 -3.15
N THR A 6 25.21 -0.95 -1.96
CA THR A 6 25.06 -2.36 -1.61
C THR A 6 23.66 -2.54 -1.00
N VAL A 7 22.74 -3.15 -1.75
CA VAL A 7 21.43 -3.55 -1.18
C VAL A 7 21.65 -4.82 -0.37
N VAL A 8 21.79 -4.69 0.94
CA VAL A 8 21.67 -5.82 1.87
C VAL A 8 20.18 -6.11 1.99
N ALA A 9 19.67 -7.06 1.21
CA ALA A 9 18.30 -7.53 1.34
C ALA A 9 18.19 -8.44 2.57
N THR A 10 17.88 -7.87 3.73
CA THR A 10 17.19 -8.64 4.76
C THR A 10 15.79 -8.93 4.25
N ALA A 11 15.33 -10.17 4.35
CA ALA A 11 13.91 -10.51 4.14
C ALA A 11 13.09 -9.82 5.24
N GLY A 12 12.84 -8.53 5.06
CA GLY A 12 12.11 -7.70 5.98
C GLY A 12 10.63 -8.03 5.88
N THR A 13 9.99 -8.19 7.03
CA THR A 13 8.53 -8.19 7.14
C THR A 13 7.97 -7.01 6.36
N VAL A 14 7.23 -7.28 5.28
CA VAL A 14 6.55 -6.22 4.52
C VAL A 14 5.34 -5.81 5.32
N SER A 15 5.51 -4.81 6.20
CA SER A 15 4.40 -4.21 6.93
C SER A 15 3.41 -3.61 5.92
N PRO A 16 2.13 -3.99 5.96
CA PRO A 16 1.11 -3.38 5.13
C PRO A 16 1.09 -1.87 5.36
N GLY A 17 1.24 -1.10 4.30
CA GLY A 17 1.15 0.36 4.35
C GLY A 17 -0.28 0.82 4.11
N ARG A 18 -0.60 2.04 4.49
CA ARG A 18 -1.86 2.68 4.14
C ARG A 18 -1.59 3.83 3.16
N PRO A 19 -1.55 3.56 1.84
CA PRO A 19 -1.25 4.58 0.86
C PRO A 19 -2.38 5.61 0.80
N ALA A 20 -2.00 6.88 0.90
CA ALA A 20 -2.90 8.01 0.71
C ALA A 20 -2.56 8.75 -0.59
N ALA A 21 -3.59 9.14 -1.33
CA ALA A 21 -3.45 9.96 -2.52
C ALA A 21 -2.97 11.36 -2.12
N ARG A 22 -1.84 11.81 -2.69
CA ARG A 22 -1.21 13.10 -2.35
C ARG A 22 -2.12 14.30 -2.56
N HIS A 23 -3.04 14.23 -3.53
CA HIS A 23 -3.92 15.34 -3.89
C HIS A 23 -5.18 15.45 -3.01
N SER A 24 -5.64 14.34 -2.42
CA SER A 24 -6.89 14.32 -1.63
C SER A 24 -6.68 13.98 -0.15
N GLY A 25 -5.50 13.47 0.21
CA GLY A 25 -5.23 12.92 1.55
C GLY A 25 -6.03 11.67 1.89
N LYS A 26 -6.78 11.10 0.92
CA LYS A 26 -7.64 9.94 1.11
C LYS A 26 -6.88 8.65 0.89
N CYS A 27 -7.24 7.62 1.64
CA CYS A 27 -6.62 6.31 1.59
C CYS A 27 -7.19 5.45 0.46
N LEU A 28 -6.35 4.58 -0.12
CA LEU A 28 -6.80 3.53 -1.04
C LEU A 28 -7.63 2.51 -0.27
N ASP A 29 -8.88 2.31 -0.68
CA ASP A 29 -9.88 1.50 0.03
C ASP A 29 -10.54 0.49 -0.92
N ALA A 30 -10.65 -0.77 -0.50
CA ALA A 30 -11.47 -1.76 -1.19
C ALA A 30 -12.94 -1.58 -0.83
N LEU A 31 -13.77 -1.24 -1.84
CA LEU A 31 -15.18 -0.90 -1.65
C LEU A 31 -15.92 -2.01 -0.89
N ASN A 32 -16.68 -1.63 0.14
CA ASN A 32 -17.42 -2.54 1.03
C ASN A 32 -16.54 -3.61 1.71
N ALA A 33 -15.24 -3.36 1.86
CA ALA A 33 -14.26 -4.31 2.38
C ALA A 33 -14.24 -5.65 1.61
N ALA A 34 -14.60 -5.64 0.32
CA ALA A 34 -14.60 -6.84 -0.49
C ALA A 34 -13.17 -7.33 -0.77
N THR A 35 -13.01 -8.66 -0.74
CA THR A 35 -11.73 -9.37 -0.86
C THR A 35 -11.56 -10.12 -2.19
N ALA A 36 -12.60 -10.12 -3.03
CA ALA A 36 -12.57 -10.76 -4.33
C ALA A 36 -11.66 -10.01 -5.31
N ASP A 37 -11.04 -10.75 -6.22
CA ASP A 37 -10.25 -10.16 -7.30
C ASP A 37 -11.14 -9.28 -8.20
N GLY A 38 -10.57 -8.16 -8.66
CA GLY A 38 -11.30 -7.19 -9.47
C GLY A 38 -12.27 -6.30 -8.67
N VAL A 39 -12.23 -6.33 -7.34
CA VAL A 39 -12.97 -5.37 -6.51
C VAL A 39 -12.62 -3.93 -6.91
N LYS A 40 -13.64 -3.07 -6.91
CA LYS A 40 -13.47 -1.65 -7.14
C LYS A 40 -12.67 -1.02 -5.99
N LEU A 41 -11.56 -0.38 -6.32
CA LEU A 41 -10.82 0.46 -5.39
C LEU A 41 -11.31 1.90 -5.46
N VAL A 42 -11.48 2.51 -4.30
CA VAL A 42 -11.94 3.89 -4.14
C VAL A 42 -10.97 4.68 -3.26
N GLN A 43 -11.08 6.01 -3.31
CA GLN A 43 -10.42 6.89 -2.34
C GLN A 43 -11.41 7.23 -1.23
N TRP A 44 -11.11 6.82 -0.01
CA TRP A 44 -11.98 7.05 1.14
C TRP A 44 -11.25 7.72 2.30
N THR A 45 -12.02 8.24 3.25
CA THR A 45 -11.48 8.71 4.52
C THR A 45 -10.64 7.61 5.15
N CYS A 46 -9.43 7.95 5.58
CA CYS A 46 -8.53 7.00 6.23
C CYS A 46 -9.11 6.57 7.58
N THR A 47 -9.58 5.33 7.69
CA THR A 47 -10.18 4.77 8.92
C THR A 47 -9.23 3.80 9.62
N GLY A 48 -8.18 3.34 8.93
CA GLY A 48 -7.27 2.32 9.45
C GLY A 48 -7.79 0.88 9.32
N GLY A 49 -8.94 0.70 8.67
CA GLY A 49 -9.49 -0.62 8.34
C GLY A 49 -8.52 -1.47 7.52
N THR A 50 -8.68 -2.79 7.62
CA THR A 50 -7.85 -3.76 6.87
C THR A 50 -8.02 -3.62 5.36
N ASN A 51 -9.20 -3.19 4.90
CA ASN A 51 -9.48 -2.83 3.51
C ASN A 51 -8.71 -1.61 3.00
N GLN A 52 -7.93 -0.95 3.85
CA GLN A 52 -7.04 0.17 3.50
C GLN A 52 -5.55 -0.18 3.65
N GLN A 53 -5.22 -1.44 3.93
CA GLN A 53 -3.85 -1.91 4.15
C GLN A 53 -3.34 -2.67 2.93
N TRP A 54 -2.28 -2.15 2.31
CA TRP A 54 -1.78 -2.64 1.03
C TRP A 54 -0.28 -2.91 1.09
N GLN A 55 0.11 -4.04 0.48
CA GLN A 55 1.50 -4.38 0.24
C GLN A 55 1.83 -4.15 -1.23
N ARG A 56 2.89 -3.37 -1.48
CA ARG A 56 3.44 -3.21 -2.81
C ARG A 56 4.31 -4.42 -3.11
N LYS A 57 3.86 -5.29 -4.02
CA LYS A 57 4.72 -6.32 -4.60
C LYS A 57 5.67 -5.63 -5.58
N ASN A 58 6.97 -5.83 -5.39
CA ASN A 58 7.96 -5.41 -6.38
C ASN A 58 8.03 -6.53 -7.42
N VAL A 59 7.33 -6.34 -8.54
CA VAL A 59 7.41 -7.21 -9.72
C VAL A 59 8.43 -6.66 -10.70
#